data_AF-A0A2J7RD74-F1
#
_entry.id   AF-A0A2J7RD74-F1
#
_cell.length_a   1.000
_cell.length_b   1.000
_cell.length_c   1.000
_cell.angle_alpha   90.00
_cell.angle_beta   90.00
_cell.angle_gamma   90.00
#
_symmetry.space_group_name_H-M   'P 1'
#
loop_
_entity.id
_entity.type
_entity.pdbx_description
1 polymer ?
#
loop_
_entity_poly.entity_id
_entity_poly.type
_entity_poly.pdbx_seq_one_letter_code
_entity_poly.pdbx_strand_id
1 'polypeptide(L)'
;MGASSVRRWMKHFKNGNSSIEDEPRSGRPRTASTERNKERVDEIIQDDRPVSVATIARKLGIRHSAVQEMIESLQYCDSWFHHFKPETKRQSME
;
A
#
# COMPACT_ATOMS: atom_id res chain seq x y z
N MET A 1 -30.48 -1.84 -14.61
CA MET A 1 -30.12 -0.53 -14.02
C MET A 1 -31.40 0.17 -13.55
N GLY A 2 -31.44 0.66 -12.32
CA GLY A 2 -32.62 1.39 -11.80
C GLY A 2 -32.62 2.87 -12.21
N ALA A 3 -33.78 3.52 -12.13
CA ALA A 3 -33.92 4.96 -12.42
C ALA A 3 -32.98 5.85 -11.57
N SER A 4 -32.59 5.39 -10.38
CA SER A 4 -31.59 6.02 -9.50
C SER A 4 -30.19 6.06 -10.10
N SER A 5 -29.75 4.97 -10.76
CA SER A 5 -28.46 4.90 -11.44
C SER A 5 -28.40 5.86 -12.62
N VAL A 6 -29.47 5.92 -13.42
CA VAL A 6 -29.58 6.82 -14.58
C VAL A 6 -29.51 8.28 -14.15
N ARG A 7 -30.21 8.67 -13.08
CA ARG A 7 -30.16 10.04 -12.54
C ARG A 7 -28.77 10.43 -12.02
N ARG A 8 -28.04 9.50 -11.39
CA ARG A 8 -26.67 9.73 -10.92
C ARG A 8 -25.73 10.02 -12.09
N TRP A 9 -25.76 9.19 -13.14
CA TRP A 9 -24.96 9.40 -14.34
C TRP A 9 -25.34 10.70 -15.07
N MET A 10 -26.64 11.01 -15.19
CA MET A 10 -27.09 12.28 -15.78
C MET A 10 -26.51 13.50 -15.04
N LYS A 11 -26.48 13.47 -13.70
CA LYS A 11 -25.87 14.53 -12.89
C LYS A 11 -24.36 14.58 -13.08
N HIS A 12 -23.70 13.43 -13.14
CA HIS A 12 -22.26 13.31 -13.32
C HIS A 12 -21.80 13.98 -14.63
N PHE A 13 -22.48 13.65 -15.74
CA PHE A 13 -22.21 14.24 -17.05
C PHE A 13 -22.58 15.73 -17.13
N LYS A 14 -23.70 16.14 -16.49
CA LYS A 14 -24.08 17.57 -16.41
C LYS A 14 -23.05 18.42 -15.67
N ASN A 15 -22.32 17.84 -14.73
CA ASN A 15 -21.27 18.51 -13.97
C ASN A 15 -19.93 18.59 -14.74
N GLY A 16 -19.91 18.22 -16.03
CA GLY A 16 -18.71 18.28 -16.87
C GLY A 16 -17.74 17.12 -16.67
N ASN A 17 -18.09 16.13 -15.84
CA ASN A 17 -17.29 14.91 -15.70
C ASN A 17 -17.71 13.90 -16.79
N SER A 18 -16.92 13.85 -17.87
CA SER A 18 -17.09 12.93 -19.00
C SER A 18 -16.39 11.58 -18.78
N SER A 19 -15.71 11.37 -17.64
CA SER A 19 -15.09 10.09 -17.34
C SER A 19 -16.14 9.00 -17.14
N ILE A 20 -15.91 7.87 -17.81
CA ILE A 20 -16.70 6.64 -17.68
C ILE A 20 -16.09 5.66 -16.67
N GLU A 21 -14.89 5.96 -16.18
CA GLU A 21 -14.17 5.12 -15.22
C GLU A 21 -14.73 5.30 -13.81
N ASP A 22 -14.67 4.23 -13.02
CA ASP A 22 -15.02 4.28 -11.60
C ASP A 22 -14.06 5.25 -10.89
N GLU A 23 -14.62 6.23 -10.18
CA GLU A 23 -13.83 7.07 -9.28
C GLU A 23 -13.16 6.17 -8.22
N PRO A 24 -11.89 6.45 -7.83
CA PRO A 24 -11.22 5.70 -6.78
C PRO A 24 -12.13 5.57 -5.56
N ARG A 25 -12.46 4.32 -5.21
CA ARG A 25 -13.41 4.03 -4.14
C ARG A 25 -12.78 4.45 -2.82
N SER A 26 -13.47 5.31 -2.07
CA SER A 26 -13.09 5.62 -0.69
C SER A 26 -13.34 4.41 0.21
N GLY A 27 -12.29 3.59 0.37
CA GLY A 27 -12.26 2.53 1.37
C GLY A 27 -12.00 3.10 2.76
N ARG A 28 -12.40 2.37 3.81
CA ARG A 28 -12.03 2.70 5.19
C ARG A 28 -10.51 2.60 5.34
N PRO A 29 -9.79 3.67 5.72
CA PRO A 29 -8.39 3.54 6.08
C PRO A 29 -8.28 2.60 7.27
N ARG A 30 -7.52 1.51 7.13
CA ARG A 30 -7.22 0.66 8.29
C ARG A 30 -6.38 1.50 9.25
N THR A 31 -6.74 1.52 10.52
CA THR A 31 -6.20 2.41 11.57
C THR A 31 -4.67 2.41 11.70
N ALA A 32 -4.00 1.41 11.14
CA ALA A 32 -2.54 1.29 11.13
C ALA A 32 -1.85 1.96 9.92
N SER A 33 -2.57 2.28 8.85
CA SER A 33 -2.05 2.91 7.61
C SER A 33 -2.11 4.44 7.68
N THR A 34 -1.62 4.99 8.80
CA THR A 34 -1.46 6.44 8.97
C THR A 34 -0.26 6.93 8.16
N GLU A 35 -0.29 8.17 7.66
CA GLU A 35 0.84 8.76 6.91
C GLU A 35 2.18 8.66 7.64
N ARG A 36 2.20 8.92 8.96
CA ARG A 36 3.40 8.73 9.80
C ARG A 36 3.99 7.31 9.71
N ASN A 37 3.14 6.29 9.64
CA ASN A 37 3.62 4.92 9.52
C ASN A 37 4.12 4.63 8.10
N LYS A 38 3.52 5.24 7.07
CA LYS A 38 3.99 5.14 5.69
C LYS A 38 5.37 5.76 5.52
N GLU A 39 5.60 6.94 6.08
CA GLU A 39 6.91 7.60 6.06
C GLU A 39 7.98 6.71 6.69
N ARG A 40 7.70 6.12 7.86
CA ARG A 40 8.63 5.20 8.52
C ARG A 40 8.86 3.90 7.74
N VAL A 41 7.85 3.41 7.02
CA VAL A 41 8.01 2.25 6.12
C VAL A 41 8.95 2.62 4.98
N ASP A 42 8.75 3.79 4.35
CA ASP A 42 9.59 4.27 3.25
C ASP A 42 11.05 4.51 3.69
N GLU A 43 11.27 5.14 4.84
CA GLU A 43 12.60 5.31 5.44
C GLU A 43 13.34 3.97 5.60
N ILE A 44 12.66 2.96 6.18
CA ILE A 44 13.27 1.63 6.38
C ILE A 44 13.59 0.95 5.03
N ILE A 45 12.76 1.16 4.01
CA ILE A 45 12.94 0.59 2.68
C ILE A 45 14.13 1.24 1.95
N GLN A 46 14.30 2.55 2.11
CA GLN A 46 15.41 3.31 1.54
C GLN A 46 16.75 2.99 2.23
N ASP A 47 16.73 2.75 3.54
CA ASP A 47 17.93 2.52 4.35
C ASP A 47 18.50 1.09 4.19
N ASP A 48 17.66 0.05 4.29
CA ASP A 48 18.08 -1.37 4.24
C ASP A 48 17.50 -2.10 3.02
N ARG A 49 18.20 -2.08 1.89
CA ARG A 49 17.87 -2.88 0.71
C ARG A 49 18.69 -4.19 0.76
N PRO A 50 18.19 -5.31 1.32
CA PRO A 50 16.80 -5.77 1.26
C PRO A 50 16.13 -6.08 2.62
N VAL A 51 14.99 -5.44 2.90
CA VAL A 51 14.17 -5.69 4.09
C VAL A 51 12.86 -6.41 3.74
N SER A 52 12.52 -7.46 4.49
CA SER A 52 11.25 -8.16 4.35
C SER A 52 10.09 -7.44 5.07
N VAL A 53 8.86 -7.63 4.59
CA VAL A 53 7.63 -7.12 5.25
C VAL A 53 7.57 -7.52 6.72
N ALA A 54 7.97 -8.74 7.05
CA ALA A 54 8.02 -9.24 8.43
C ALA A 54 8.99 -8.44 9.30
N THR A 55 10.14 -8.03 8.76
CA THR A 55 11.10 -7.19 9.47
C THR A 55 10.55 -5.79 9.71
N ILE A 56 9.89 -5.18 8.72
CA ILE A 56 9.24 -3.85 8.86
C ILE A 56 8.12 -3.91 9.88
N ALA A 57 7.24 -4.92 9.78
CA ALA A 57 6.14 -5.15 10.70
C ALA A 57 6.64 -5.26 12.16
N ARG A 58 7.73 -6.00 12.37
CA ARG A 58 8.37 -6.13 13.68
C ARG A 58 9.04 -4.84 14.15
N LYS A 59 9.78 -4.12 13.29
CA LYS A 59 10.43 -2.83 13.62
C LYS A 59 9.39 -1.77 14.02
N LEU A 60 8.24 -1.76 13.34
CA LEU A 60 7.20 -0.75 13.56
C LEU A 60 6.11 -1.18 14.55
N GLY A 61 6.05 -2.47 14.93
CA GLY A 61 4.97 -3.01 15.76
C GLY A 61 3.61 -3.02 15.05
N ILE A 62 3.62 -3.07 13.72
CA ILE A 62 2.42 -2.98 12.88
C ILE A 62 2.09 -4.36 12.31
N ARG A 63 0.79 -4.61 12.09
CA ARG A 63 0.34 -5.84 11.44
C ARG A 63 0.91 -5.97 10.04
N HIS A 64 1.37 -7.17 9.69
CA HIS A 64 1.94 -7.49 8.38
C HIS A 64 1.07 -7.02 7.20
N SER A 65 -0.24 -7.24 7.27
CA SER A 65 -1.19 -6.81 6.22
C SER A 65 -1.22 -5.30 6.01
N ALA A 66 -1.02 -4.50 7.07
CA ALA A 66 -1.03 -3.05 6.94
C ALA A 66 0.29 -2.55 6.34
N VAL A 67 1.41 -3.19 6.64
CA VAL A 67 2.69 -2.91 5.98
C VAL A 67 2.61 -3.24 4.49
N GLN A 68 2.00 -4.37 4.13
CA GLN A 68 1.81 -4.75 2.73
C GLN A 68 0.97 -3.71 1.96
N GLU A 69 -0.16 -3.27 2.52
CA GLU A 69 -0.98 -2.19 1.93
C GLU A 69 -0.20 -0.87 1.79
N MET A 70 0.65 -0.54 2.76
CA MET A 70 1.50 0.66 2.69
C MET A 70 2.53 0.56 1.57
N ILE A 71 3.19 -0.59 1.42
CA ILE A 71 4.19 -0.84 0.36
C ILE A 71 3.54 -0.78 -1.03
N GLU A 72 2.36 -1.39 -1.19
CA GLU A 72 1.55 -1.30 -2.41
C GLU A 72 1.18 0.16 -2.71
N SER A 73 0.80 0.95 -1.68
CA SER A 73 0.49 2.38 -1.85
C SER A 73 1.69 3.25 -2.21
N LEU A 74 2.90 2.83 -1.81
CA LEU A 74 4.17 3.49 -2.13
C LEU A 74 4.72 3.08 -3.51
N GLN A 75 4.00 2.23 -4.27
CA GLN A 75 4.38 1.75 -5.60
C GLN A 75 5.72 0.98 -5.64
N TYR A 76 6.19 0.44 -4.51
CA TYR A 76 7.27 -0.53 -4.51
C TYR A 76 6.71 -1.86 -5.05
N CYS A 77 6.93 -2.15 -6.33
CA CYS A 77 6.49 -3.40 -6.97
C CYS A 77 7.11 -4.65 -6.33
N ASP A 78 6.44 -5.80 -6.48
CA ASP A 78 6.89 -7.13 -6.01
C ASP A 78 8.33 -7.51 -6.42
N SER A 79 8.83 -6.93 -7.51
CA SER A 79 10.24 -7.04 -7.93
C SER A 79 11.24 -6.60 -6.85
N TRP A 80 10.83 -5.68 -5.97
CA TRP A 80 11.60 -5.26 -4.78
C TRP A 80 11.75 -6.40 -3.76
N PHE A 81 10.79 -7.32 -3.66
CA PHE A 81 10.84 -8.47 -2.75
C PHE A 81 11.61 -9.66 -3.33
N HIS A 82 11.65 -9.82 -4.65
CA HIS A 82 12.17 -11.03 -5.30
C HIS A 82 13.70 -11.19 -5.30
N HIS A 83 14.47 -10.28 -4.68
CA HIS A 83 15.93 -10.44 -4.62
C HIS A 83 16.44 -11.31 -3.45
N PHE A 84 15.58 -11.83 -2.57
CA PHE A 84 16.05 -12.68 -1.46
C PHE A 84 15.87 -14.18 -1.73
N LYS A 85 16.97 -14.84 -2.16
CA LYS A 85 17.16 -16.29 -1.97
C LYS A 85 17.59 -16.55 -0.51
N PRO A 86 17.06 -17.58 0.17
CA PRO A 86 17.35 -17.84 1.57
C PRO A 86 18.67 -18.62 1.74
N GLU A 87 19.81 -18.02 1.40
CA GLU A 87 21.11 -18.62 1.71
C GLU A 87 22.11 -17.54 2.14
N THR A 88 22.11 -17.23 3.43
CA THR A 88 23.30 -16.93 4.26
C THR A 88 22.86 -16.36 5.61
N LYS A 89 22.44 -17.25 6.52
CA LYS A 89 22.79 -17.05 7.94
C LYS A 89 24.15 -17.70 8.17
N ARG A 90 25.23 -16.95 7.98
CA ARG A 90 26.51 -17.24 8.62
C ARG A 90 27.02 -15.95 9.25
N GLN A 91 26.87 -15.91 10.57
CA GLN A 91 27.76 -15.27 11.53
C GLN A 91 28.02 -13.76 11.34
N SER A 92 27.34 -12.94 12.13
CA SER A 92 28.00 -11.84 12.87
C SER A 92 27.08 -11.32 13.97
N MET A 93 27.03 -12.07 15.07
CA MET A 93 26.85 -11.55 16.42
C MET A 93 27.54 -12.58 17.30
N GLU A 94 28.75 -12.21 17.73
CA GLU A 94 29.66 -12.89 18.68
C GLU A 94 30.38 -14.17 18.20
#